data_AF-A0A194XWD5-F1
#
_entry.id   AF-A0A194XWD5-F1
#
_cell.length_a   1.000
_cell.length_b   1.000
_cell.length_c   1.000
_cell.angle_alpha   90.00
_cell.angle_beta   90.00
_cell.angle_gamma   90.00
#
_symmetry.space_group_name_H-M   'P 1'
#
loop_
_entity.id
_entity.type
_entity.pdbx_description
1 polymer ?
#
loop_
_entity_poly.entity_id
_entity_poly.type
_entity_poly.pdbx_seq_one_letter_code
_entity_poly.pdbx_strand_id
1 'polypeptide(L)'
;GIKLLRTCKQLREEGAAVLYGSNTFDFSTQHAPGQPILYDEPHRIPGYLTEDGEYPTSEQILQSIENLFVNDQTQFKQPKFLWRDPLTKFMTKTGRYNAGLIKSIRLNGTFKDGTYYECPLAQTLPMYALILQHACQSLRKVTLQAHLRREPWPHRADYNEGEPDKEIIDDIVGRFVESLPQLSQLCLGFRGDFHGDEMSPTDKEKEKDESVFGEALRWVDIVKKRAGNETITFPDAARRGGDYELYLEPKGSGSEAGISEVFEAGGEHSS
;
A
#
# COMPACT_ATOMS: atom_id res chain seq x y z
N GLY A 1 -17.19 24.89 -0.37
CA GLY A 1 -16.75 23.93 -1.41
C GLY A 1 -17.77 22.83 -1.65
N ILE A 2 -17.82 21.80 -0.80
CA ILE A 2 -18.53 20.52 -1.06
C ILE A 2 -20.04 20.65 -1.35
N LYS A 3 -20.75 21.65 -0.78
CA LYS A 3 -22.18 21.87 -1.05
C LYS A 3 -22.48 22.37 -2.48
N LEU A 4 -21.56 23.10 -3.10
CA LEU A 4 -21.73 23.62 -4.47
C LEU A 4 -21.59 22.50 -5.52
N LEU A 5 -20.81 21.46 -5.22
CA LEU A 5 -20.62 20.30 -6.08
C LEU A 5 -21.84 19.36 -6.12
N ARG A 6 -22.88 19.60 -5.30
CA ARG A 6 -24.08 18.75 -5.28
C ARG A 6 -25.18 19.20 -6.24
N THR A 7 -25.14 20.43 -6.76
CA THR A 7 -26.24 21.01 -7.55
C THR A 7 -26.12 20.74 -9.05
N CYS A 8 -24.94 20.36 -9.56
CA CYS A 8 -24.74 20.04 -10.98
C CYS A 8 -23.78 18.86 -11.13
N LYS A 9 -24.20 17.81 -11.84
CA LYS A 9 -23.41 16.59 -12.09
C LYS A 9 -22.06 16.92 -12.74
N GLN A 10 -22.06 17.82 -13.72
CA GLN A 10 -20.85 18.26 -14.41
C GLN A 10 -19.89 18.96 -13.46
N LEU A 11 -20.37 19.94 -12.66
CA LEU A 11 -19.54 20.61 -11.66
C LEU A 11 -18.99 19.62 -10.63
N ARG A 12 -19.76 18.60 -10.25
CA ARG A 12 -19.31 17.53 -9.36
C ARG A 12 -18.15 16.75 -9.95
N GLU A 13 -18.28 16.33 -11.19
CA GLU A 13 -17.30 15.49 -11.90
C GLU A 13 -16.02 16.27 -12.18
N GLU A 14 -16.12 17.46 -12.77
CA GLU A 14 -14.98 18.34 -13.04
C GLU A 14 -14.32 18.81 -11.73
N GLY A 15 -15.14 19.17 -10.73
CA GLY A 15 -14.64 19.57 -9.43
C GLY A 15 -13.92 18.45 -8.69
N ALA A 16 -14.42 17.21 -8.76
CA ALA A 16 -13.74 16.05 -8.18
C ALA A 16 -12.43 15.75 -8.92
N ALA A 17 -12.41 15.84 -10.26
CA ALA A 17 -11.20 15.64 -11.04
C ALA A 17 -10.12 16.67 -10.71
N VAL A 18 -10.50 17.94 -10.49
CA VAL A 18 -9.56 18.98 -10.04
C VAL A 18 -9.11 18.72 -8.60
N LEU A 19 -10.05 18.52 -7.68
CA LEU A 19 -9.74 18.37 -6.25
C LEU A 19 -8.90 17.13 -5.94
N TYR A 20 -9.23 15.96 -6.50
CA TYR A 20 -8.54 14.72 -6.19
C TYR A 20 -7.46 14.38 -7.22
N GLY A 21 -7.66 14.76 -8.48
CA GLY A 21 -6.75 14.41 -9.57
C GLY A 21 -5.58 15.37 -9.78
N SER A 22 -5.59 16.55 -9.16
CA SER A 22 -4.53 17.57 -9.35
C SER A 22 -3.77 17.92 -8.07
N ASN A 23 -4.27 17.52 -6.90
CA ASN A 23 -3.65 17.82 -5.61
C ASN A 23 -2.77 16.67 -5.13
N THR A 24 -1.82 17.02 -4.24
CA THR A 24 -1.08 16.03 -3.45
C THR A 24 -1.69 15.98 -2.06
N PHE A 25 -2.03 14.78 -1.60
CA PHE A 25 -2.58 14.57 -0.26
C PHE A 25 -1.50 14.08 0.69
N ASP A 26 -1.37 14.75 1.83
CA ASP A 26 -0.36 14.47 2.84
C ASP A 26 -0.98 13.67 4.00
N PHE A 27 -0.41 12.50 4.28
CA PHE A 27 -0.81 11.63 5.38
C PHE A 27 0.38 11.39 6.29
N SER A 28 0.27 11.82 7.54
CA SER A 28 1.31 11.60 8.55
C SER A 28 0.92 10.46 9.49
N THR A 29 1.81 9.51 9.70
CA THR A 29 1.68 8.48 10.74
C THR A 29 2.11 9.00 12.12
N GLN A 30 2.69 10.22 12.19
CA GLN A 30 2.85 10.93 13.45
C GLN A 30 1.44 11.24 13.97
N HIS A 31 1.10 10.73 15.15
CA HIS A 31 -0.28 10.68 15.70
C HIS A 31 -1.24 9.62 15.14
N ALA A 32 -0.77 8.69 14.31
CA ALA A 32 -1.54 7.49 14.02
C ALA A 32 -1.76 6.67 15.31
N PRO A 33 -2.89 5.97 15.45
CA PRO A 33 -3.14 5.13 16.61
C PRO A 33 -1.99 4.13 16.82
N GLY A 34 -1.46 4.09 18.04
CA GLY A 34 -0.33 3.23 18.40
C GLY A 34 -0.59 1.74 18.20
N GLN A 35 0.50 0.97 18.23
CA GLN A 35 0.52 -0.48 18.01
C GLN A 35 -0.58 -1.28 18.74
N PRO A 36 -0.93 -1.01 20.01
CA PRO A 36 -1.96 -1.81 20.70
C PRO A 36 -3.32 -1.76 20.00
N ILE A 37 -3.62 -0.64 19.33
CA ILE A 37 -4.89 -0.45 18.62
C ILE A 37 -4.85 -1.20 17.27
N LEU A 38 -3.67 -1.30 16.65
CA LEU A 38 -3.46 -2.09 15.44
C LEU A 38 -3.75 -3.58 15.69
N TYR A 39 -3.35 -4.08 16.85
CA TYR A 39 -3.51 -5.49 17.23
C TYR A 39 -4.83 -5.81 17.97
N ASP A 40 -5.75 -4.85 18.14
CA ASP A 40 -7.06 -5.07 18.78
C ASP A 40 -7.97 -5.95 17.90
N GLU A 41 -7.96 -5.71 16.57
CA GLU A 41 -8.76 -6.44 15.58
C GLU A 41 -7.98 -6.63 14.26
N PRO A 42 -6.83 -7.35 14.27
CA PRO A 42 -5.92 -7.40 13.13
C PRO A 42 -6.57 -8.00 11.88
N HIS A 43 -7.40 -9.04 12.02
CA HIS A 43 -8.12 -9.70 10.92
C HIS A 43 -9.06 -8.81 10.12
N ARG A 44 -9.37 -7.60 10.62
CA ARG A 44 -10.22 -6.61 9.96
C ARG A 44 -9.41 -5.54 9.23
N ILE A 45 -8.09 -5.60 9.34
CA ILE A 45 -7.14 -4.67 8.72
C ILE A 45 -6.64 -5.29 7.42
N PRO A 46 -6.68 -4.55 6.28
CA PRO A 46 -6.22 -5.10 5.00
C PRO A 46 -4.78 -5.64 5.07
N GLY A 47 -4.62 -6.91 4.68
CA GLY A 47 -3.32 -7.60 4.60
C GLY A 47 -2.81 -8.20 5.91
N TYR A 48 -3.54 -8.06 7.02
CA TYR A 48 -3.20 -8.68 8.30
C TYR A 48 -3.81 -10.08 8.45
N LEU A 49 -3.25 -10.87 9.35
CA LEU A 49 -3.65 -12.25 9.60
C LEU A 49 -5.14 -12.34 9.99
N THR A 50 -5.80 -13.40 9.53
CA THR A 50 -7.20 -13.74 9.86
C THR A 50 -7.36 -14.05 11.35
N GLU A 51 -8.60 -14.25 11.80
CA GLU A 51 -8.88 -14.65 13.20
C GLU A 51 -8.14 -15.93 13.60
N ASP A 52 -7.95 -16.83 12.63
CA ASP A 52 -7.26 -18.12 12.79
C ASP A 52 -5.72 -17.99 12.73
N GLY A 53 -5.19 -16.78 12.51
CA GLY A 53 -3.76 -16.52 12.40
C GLY A 53 -3.16 -16.86 11.02
N GLU A 54 -4.00 -17.12 10.02
CA GLU A 54 -3.58 -17.40 8.65
C GLU A 54 -3.46 -16.12 7.82
N TYR A 55 -2.72 -16.17 6.71
CA TYR A 55 -2.69 -15.06 5.77
C TYR A 55 -4.02 -14.93 5.01
N PRO A 56 -4.54 -13.71 4.82
CA PRO A 56 -5.81 -13.52 4.15
C PRO A 56 -5.69 -13.81 2.64
N THR A 57 -6.74 -14.36 2.05
CA THR A 57 -6.82 -14.56 0.60
C THR A 57 -6.96 -13.21 -0.14
N SER A 58 -6.70 -13.20 -1.45
CA SER A 58 -6.92 -12.03 -2.30
C SER A 58 -8.34 -11.47 -2.17
N GLU A 59 -9.35 -12.33 -2.13
CA GLU A 59 -10.76 -11.94 -1.97
C GLU A 59 -11.02 -11.31 -0.61
N GLN A 60 -10.44 -11.86 0.47
CA GLN A 60 -10.56 -11.30 1.81
C GLN A 60 -9.89 -9.92 1.90
N ILE A 61 -8.71 -9.76 1.28
CA ILE A 61 -8.04 -8.46 1.18
C ILE A 61 -8.93 -7.46 0.44
N LEU A 62 -9.43 -7.83 -0.75
CA LEU A 62 -10.32 -6.95 -1.53
C LEU A 62 -11.58 -6.57 -0.74
N GLN A 63 -12.22 -7.54 -0.09
CA GLN A 63 -13.39 -7.28 0.73
C GLN A 63 -13.08 -6.33 1.90
N SER A 64 -11.94 -6.51 2.57
CA SER A 64 -11.50 -5.61 3.66
C SER A 64 -11.29 -4.18 3.17
N ILE A 65 -10.78 -4.00 1.94
CA ILE A 65 -10.60 -2.69 1.31
C ILE A 65 -11.96 -2.09 0.92
N GLU A 66 -12.88 -2.86 0.35
CA GLU A 66 -14.23 -2.37 0.01
C GLU A 66 -15.00 -1.94 1.27
N ASN A 67 -14.81 -2.67 2.38
CA ASN A 67 -15.40 -2.32 3.66
C ASN A 67 -14.97 -0.92 4.14
N LEU A 68 -13.78 -0.41 3.77
CA LEU A 68 -13.36 0.96 4.10
C LEU A 68 -14.31 2.05 3.58
N PHE A 69 -15.03 1.76 2.50
CA PHE A 69 -15.91 2.71 1.80
C PHE A 69 -17.40 2.55 2.18
N VAL A 70 -17.74 1.57 3.02
CA VAL A 70 -19.09 1.38 3.52
C VAL A 70 -19.39 2.48 4.55
N ASN A 71 -20.19 3.46 4.15
CA ASN A 71 -20.56 4.62 4.97
C ASN A 71 -21.65 4.33 6.02
N ASP A 72 -22.07 3.07 6.17
CA ASP A 72 -23.06 2.68 7.18
C ASP A 72 -22.38 2.32 8.50
N GLN A 73 -22.21 3.34 9.35
CA GLN A 73 -21.68 3.20 10.71
C GLN A 73 -22.56 2.32 11.61
N THR A 74 -23.82 2.05 11.23
CA THR A 74 -24.74 1.22 12.01
C THR A 74 -24.60 -0.27 11.68
N GLN A 75 -24.14 -0.61 10.47
CA GLN A 75 -23.94 -2.00 10.04
C GLN A 75 -22.48 -2.45 10.11
N PHE A 76 -21.52 -1.53 9.94
CA PHE A 76 -20.10 -1.88 9.90
C PHE A 76 -19.27 -0.98 10.82
N LYS A 77 -19.01 -1.46 12.04
CA LYS A 77 -18.13 -0.76 12.99
C LYS A 77 -16.69 -0.92 12.55
N GLN A 78 -16.13 0.07 11.85
CA GLN A 78 -14.72 0.10 11.46
C GLN A 78 -13.80 -0.15 12.68
N PRO A 79 -12.75 -0.97 12.54
CA PRO A 79 -11.70 -1.10 13.54
C PRO A 79 -11.19 0.26 14.01
N LYS A 80 -10.90 0.38 15.32
CA LYS A 80 -10.44 1.65 15.91
C LYS A 80 -9.19 2.19 15.21
N PHE A 81 -8.32 1.30 14.76
CA PHE A 81 -7.12 1.65 14.00
C PHE A 81 -7.49 2.39 12.70
N LEU A 82 -8.28 1.75 11.84
CA LEU A 82 -8.72 2.30 10.55
C LEU A 82 -9.55 3.59 10.68
N TRP A 83 -10.26 3.78 11.80
CA TRP A 83 -11.00 5.01 12.05
C TRP A 83 -10.10 6.21 12.41
N ARG A 84 -8.93 5.93 13.02
CA ARG A 84 -8.00 6.97 13.51
C ARG A 84 -6.85 7.21 12.55
N ASP A 85 -6.47 6.21 11.76
CA ASP A 85 -5.44 6.34 10.73
C ASP A 85 -5.83 7.41 9.69
N PRO A 86 -4.95 8.38 9.39
CA PRO A 86 -5.30 9.50 8.52
C PRO A 86 -5.64 9.10 7.08
N LEU A 87 -4.92 8.13 6.51
CA LEU A 87 -5.12 7.69 5.14
C LEU A 87 -6.46 6.96 5.02
N THR A 88 -6.72 5.97 5.87
CA THR A 88 -7.96 5.19 5.79
C THR A 88 -9.18 6.04 6.13
N LYS A 89 -9.09 6.92 7.13
CA LYS A 89 -10.15 7.89 7.45
C LYS A 89 -10.42 8.83 6.28
N PHE A 90 -9.38 9.25 5.55
CA PHE A 90 -9.55 10.04 4.34
C PHE A 90 -10.24 9.24 3.23
N MET A 91 -9.85 7.97 3.01
CA MET A 91 -10.49 7.09 2.03
C MET A 91 -11.98 6.90 2.33
N THR A 92 -12.34 6.59 3.58
CA THR A 92 -13.75 6.44 4.01
C THR A 92 -14.57 7.70 3.72
N LYS A 93 -14.04 8.88 4.08
CA LYS A 93 -14.75 10.16 3.87
C LYS A 93 -14.87 10.55 2.40
N THR A 94 -13.83 10.28 1.63
CA THR A 94 -13.72 10.66 0.22
C THR A 94 -14.59 9.75 -0.66
N GLY A 95 -14.71 8.48 -0.29
CA GLY A 95 -15.47 7.47 -1.01
C GLY A 95 -14.69 6.87 -2.18
N ARG A 96 -15.11 5.67 -2.60
CA ARG A 96 -14.41 4.83 -3.58
C ARG A 96 -14.12 5.55 -4.90
N TYR A 97 -15.12 6.21 -5.45
CA TYR A 97 -15.01 6.91 -6.74
C TYR A 97 -13.92 8.00 -6.71
N ASN A 98 -13.94 8.86 -5.69
CA ASN A 98 -12.98 9.96 -5.59
C ASN A 98 -11.58 9.47 -5.22
N ALA A 99 -11.47 8.40 -4.42
CA ALA A 99 -10.18 7.77 -4.12
C ALA A 99 -9.48 7.27 -5.39
N GLY A 100 -10.26 6.75 -6.35
CA GLY A 100 -9.76 6.32 -7.67
C GLY A 100 -9.19 7.46 -8.53
N LEU A 101 -9.53 8.71 -8.23
CA LEU A 101 -9.03 9.89 -8.93
C LEU A 101 -7.69 10.40 -8.37
N ILE A 102 -7.28 9.95 -7.18
CA ILE A 102 -6.06 10.42 -6.53
C ILE A 102 -4.84 10.04 -7.38
N LYS A 103 -4.02 11.04 -7.73
CA LYS A 103 -2.80 10.84 -8.52
C LYS A 103 -1.51 10.98 -7.72
N SER A 104 -1.53 11.74 -6.63
CA SER A 104 -0.34 12.08 -5.86
C SER A 104 -0.63 12.05 -4.38
N ILE A 105 0.22 11.33 -3.63
CA ILE A 105 0.18 11.33 -2.17
C ILE A 105 1.58 11.53 -1.60
N ARG A 106 1.61 11.97 -0.35
CA ARG A 106 2.78 11.98 0.51
C ARG A 106 2.46 11.20 1.78
N LEU A 107 3.34 10.28 2.15
CA LEU A 107 3.30 9.51 3.39
C LEU A 107 4.47 9.96 4.26
N ASN A 108 4.14 10.48 5.42
CA ASN A 108 5.08 11.07 6.37
C ASN A 108 5.11 10.26 7.66
N GLY A 109 6.27 10.01 8.26
CA GLY A 109 6.32 9.24 9.50
C GLY A 109 7.71 8.97 10.04
N THR A 110 7.79 8.13 11.06
CA THR A 110 9.05 7.53 11.51
C THR A 110 9.10 6.10 10.98
N PHE A 111 10.23 5.66 10.41
CA PHE A 111 10.37 4.25 9.99
C PHE A 111 10.42 3.32 11.19
N LYS A 112 11.08 3.78 12.24
CA LYS A 112 11.21 3.09 13.51
C LYS A 112 10.24 3.67 14.53
N ASP A 113 9.82 2.81 15.44
CA ASP A 113 9.02 3.24 16.57
C ASP A 113 9.83 4.25 17.40
N GLY A 114 9.18 5.17 18.10
CA GLY A 114 9.80 5.91 19.20
C GLY A 114 8.98 5.88 20.48
N THR A 115 7.72 5.42 20.40
CA THR A 115 6.75 5.45 21.49
C THR A 115 5.62 4.45 21.25
N TYR A 116 5.16 3.80 22.32
CA TYR A 116 3.95 2.95 22.37
C TYR A 116 2.68 3.54 21.70
N TYR A 117 2.64 4.85 21.47
CA TYR A 117 1.48 5.59 21.01
C TYR A 117 1.40 5.82 19.50
N GLU A 118 2.45 5.51 18.73
CA GLU A 118 2.51 5.78 17.30
C GLU A 118 2.76 4.49 16.51
N CYS A 119 2.17 4.38 15.31
CA CYS A 119 2.43 3.26 14.41
C CYS A 119 3.55 3.67 13.42
N PRO A 120 4.72 3.00 13.44
CA PRO A 120 5.80 3.32 12.53
C PRO A 120 5.40 3.07 11.08
N LEU A 121 5.95 3.88 10.18
CA LEU A 121 5.71 3.81 8.74
C LEU A 121 6.06 2.42 8.20
N ALA A 122 7.10 1.77 8.73
CA ALA A 122 7.46 0.39 8.38
C ALA A 122 6.31 -0.62 8.57
N GLN A 123 5.49 -0.42 9.60
CA GLN A 123 4.34 -1.30 9.86
C GLN A 123 3.13 -0.94 9.02
N THR A 124 2.88 0.34 8.73
CA THR A 124 1.70 0.76 7.99
C THR A 124 1.85 0.66 6.47
N LEU A 125 3.08 0.73 5.95
CA LEU A 125 3.33 0.74 4.49
C LEU A 125 2.74 -0.46 3.75
N PRO A 126 2.83 -1.71 4.23
CA PRO A 126 2.20 -2.84 3.55
C PRO A 126 0.67 -2.68 3.40
N MET A 127 -0.01 -2.27 4.48
CA MET A 127 -1.45 -1.99 4.45
C MET A 127 -1.76 -0.84 3.47
N TYR A 128 -0.99 0.25 3.52
CA TYR A 128 -1.15 1.36 2.58
C TYR A 128 -0.93 0.92 1.13
N ALA A 129 0.05 0.08 0.85
CA ALA A 129 0.30 -0.43 -0.50
C ALA A 129 -0.95 -1.13 -1.07
N LEU A 130 -1.55 -2.03 -0.29
CA LEU A 130 -2.79 -2.74 -0.69
C LEU A 130 -3.95 -1.76 -0.93
N ILE A 131 -4.17 -0.82 -0.01
CA ILE A 131 -5.25 0.17 -0.15
C ILE A 131 -5.02 1.03 -1.40
N LEU A 132 -3.80 1.51 -1.62
CA LEU A 132 -3.46 2.38 -2.76
C LEU A 132 -3.53 1.62 -4.08
N GLN A 133 -3.09 0.36 -4.11
CA GLN A 133 -3.18 -0.52 -5.27
C GLN A 133 -4.64 -0.69 -5.73
N HIS A 134 -5.54 -0.96 -4.79
CA HIS A 134 -6.92 -1.31 -5.13
C HIS A 134 -7.88 -0.12 -5.15
N ALA A 135 -7.63 0.93 -4.37
CA ALA A 135 -8.51 2.10 -4.29
C ALA A 135 -8.05 3.29 -5.13
N CYS A 136 -6.75 3.42 -5.41
CA CYS A 136 -6.18 4.56 -6.10
C CYS A 136 -5.58 4.15 -7.46
N GLN A 137 -6.44 3.69 -8.37
CA GLN A 137 -6.05 3.21 -9.70
C GLN A 137 -5.30 4.28 -10.54
N SER A 138 -5.61 5.57 -10.29
CA SER A 138 -4.94 6.69 -10.95
C SER A 138 -3.67 7.17 -10.24
N LEU A 139 -3.23 6.49 -9.17
CA LEU A 139 -2.03 6.89 -8.44
C LEU A 139 -0.81 6.82 -9.35
N ARG A 140 -0.03 7.90 -9.40
CA ARG A 140 1.16 8.04 -10.26
C ARG A 140 2.38 8.50 -9.48
N LYS A 141 2.17 9.22 -8.37
CA LYS A 141 3.23 9.76 -7.52
C LYS A 141 3.03 9.40 -6.06
N VAL A 142 4.07 8.85 -5.44
CA VAL A 142 4.16 8.67 -3.98
C VAL A 142 5.43 9.33 -3.50
N THR A 143 5.31 10.13 -2.44
CA THR A 143 6.45 10.66 -1.70
C THR A 143 6.49 9.99 -0.33
N LEU A 144 7.57 9.30 0.00
CA LEU A 144 7.83 8.77 1.34
C LEU A 144 8.80 9.73 2.04
N GLN A 145 8.31 10.45 3.04
CA GLN A 145 9.17 11.22 3.94
C GLN A 145 9.23 10.49 5.27
N ALA A 146 10.44 10.11 5.66
CA ALA A 146 10.61 9.40 6.90
C ALA A 146 11.79 9.94 7.68
N HIS A 147 11.67 9.81 8.99
CA HIS A 147 12.76 10.03 9.92
C HIS A 147 13.18 8.69 10.51
N LEU A 148 14.49 8.47 10.61
CA LEU A 148 15.04 7.39 11.42
C LEU A 148 15.28 7.87 12.84
N ARG A 149 14.81 7.06 13.74
CA ARG A 149 14.94 7.19 15.18
C ARG A 149 15.91 6.10 15.67
N ARG A 150 16.53 6.26 16.84
CA ARG A 150 17.55 5.34 17.38
C ARG A 150 16.96 4.10 18.03
N GLU A 151 15.67 4.13 18.22
CA GLU A 151 14.83 3.10 18.80
C GLU A 151 14.87 1.81 17.98
N PRO A 152 14.57 0.66 18.60
CA PRO A 152 14.59 -0.63 17.91
C PRO A 152 13.54 -0.67 16.80
N TRP A 153 13.75 -1.56 15.84
CA TRP A 153 12.71 -1.90 14.89
C TRP A 153 11.51 -2.48 15.65
N PRO A 154 10.26 -2.19 15.22
CA PRO A 154 9.11 -2.88 15.76
C PRO A 154 9.34 -4.39 15.69
N HIS A 155 8.99 -5.12 16.75
CA HIS A 155 9.11 -6.57 16.78
C HIS A 155 8.36 -7.16 15.58
N ARG A 156 9.12 -7.53 14.54
CA ARG A 156 8.65 -8.41 13.48
C ARG A 156 9.49 -9.67 13.51
N ALA A 157 8.85 -10.78 13.17
CA ALA A 157 9.48 -12.09 13.11
C ALA A 157 10.48 -12.22 11.95
N ASP A 158 10.45 -11.31 10.96
CA ASP A 158 11.24 -11.40 9.72
C ASP A 158 12.53 -10.57 9.72
N TYR A 159 12.75 -9.68 10.69
CA TYR A 159 14.01 -8.92 10.79
C TYR A 159 14.97 -9.60 11.75
N ASN A 160 16.16 -9.95 11.26
CA ASN A 160 17.18 -10.52 12.11
C ASN A 160 17.79 -9.43 13.00
N GLU A 161 17.98 -9.73 14.28
CA GLU A 161 18.73 -8.84 15.17
C GLU A 161 20.14 -8.59 14.58
N GLY A 162 20.43 -7.32 14.29
CA GLY A 162 21.72 -6.91 13.72
C GLY A 162 21.72 -6.61 12.22
N GLU A 163 20.59 -6.80 11.52
CA GLU A 163 20.47 -6.32 10.14
C GLU A 163 20.61 -4.78 10.08
N PRO A 164 21.42 -4.24 9.16
CA PRO A 164 21.58 -2.79 9.02
C PRO A 164 20.25 -2.13 8.64
N ASP A 165 19.95 -1.00 9.27
CA ASP A 165 18.71 -0.24 9.00
C ASP A 165 18.47 0.01 7.51
N LYS A 166 19.54 0.24 6.75
CA LYS A 166 19.48 0.53 5.31
C LYS A 166 18.95 -0.66 4.51
N GLU A 167 19.31 -1.89 4.90
CA GLU A 167 18.83 -3.12 4.23
C GLU A 167 17.35 -3.35 4.53
N ILE A 168 16.94 -3.15 5.79
CA ILE A 168 15.53 -3.26 6.20
C ILE A 168 14.67 -2.22 5.48
N ILE A 169 15.12 -0.97 5.39
CA ILE A 169 14.40 0.09 4.67
C ILE A 169 14.31 -0.22 3.17
N ASP A 170 15.40 -0.70 2.57
CA ASP A 170 15.42 -1.10 1.17
C ASP A 170 14.42 -2.23 0.86
N ASP A 171 14.33 -3.25 1.71
CA ASP A 171 13.33 -4.32 1.58
C ASP A 171 11.90 -3.78 1.72
N ILE A 172 11.61 -3.00 2.76
CA ILE A 172 10.27 -2.42 2.98
C ILE A 172 9.85 -1.54 1.80
N VAL A 173 10.73 -0.64 1.35
CA VAL A 173 10.45 0.26 0.23
C VAL A 173 10.30 -0.53 -1.06
N GLY A 174 11.11 -1.57 -1.26
CA GLY A 174 11.01 -2.46 -2.41
C GLY A 174 9.66 -3.14 -2.51
N ARG A 175 9.24 -3.83 -1.43
CA ARG A 175 7.92 -4.47 -1.37
C ARG A 175 6.79 -3.46 -1.63
N PHE A 176 6.88 -2.27 -1.04
CA PHE A 176 5.89 -1.20 -1.26
C PHE A 176 5.81 -0.77 -2.74
N VAL A 177 6.94 -0.63 -3.43
CA VAL A 177 7.02 -0.23 -4.85
C VAL A 177 6.57 -1.35 -5.79
N GLU A 178 6.86 -2.60 -5.45
CA GLU A 178 6.43 -3.78 -6.20
C GLU A 178 4.91 -3.96 -6.15
N SER A 179 4.28 -3.72 -5.01
CA SER A 179 2.81 -3.72 -4.86
C SER A 179 2.12 -2.58 -5.63
N LEU A 180 2.84 -1.59 -6.14
CA LEU A 180 2.31 -0.44 -6.87
C LEU A 180 2.84 -0.38 -8.32
N PRO A 181 2.45 -1.34 -9.19
CA PRO A 181 2.92 -1.39 -10.58
C PRO A 181 2.55 -0.14 -11.40
N GLN A 182 1.48 0.56 -11.04
CA GLN A 182 1.00 1.77 -11.70
C GLN A 182 1.80 3.04 -11.37
N LEU A 183 2.73 2.97 -10.40
CA LEU A 183 3.51 4.11 -9.96
C LEU A 183 4.49 4.56 -11.04
N SER A 184 4.49 5.86 -11.35
CA SER A 184 5.41 6.47 -12.33
C SER A 184 6.47 7.37 -11.71
N GLN A 185 6.25 7.79 -10.46
CA GLN A 185 7.16 8.67 -9.73
C GLN A 185 7.19 8.25 -8.26
N LEU A 186 8.38 7.93 -7.77
CA LEU A 186 8.67 7.74 -6.35
C LEU A 186 9.59 8.87 -5.90
N CYS A 187 9.33 9.44 -4.73
CA CYS A 187 10.23 10.37 -4.08
C CYS A 187 10.51 9.86 -2.67
N LEU A 188 11.78 9.64 -2.35
CA LEU A 188 12.22 9.27 -1.01
C LEU A 188 12.95 10.49 -0.43
N GLY A 189 12.62 10.92 0.79
CA GLY A 189 13.32 12.02 1.46
C GLY A 189 12.49 13.27 1.74
N PHE A 190 13.14 14.28 2.31
CA PHE A 190 12.52 15.48 2.91
C PHE A 190 11.91 16.47 1.89
N ARG A 191 11.65 16.11 0.63
CA ARG A 191 11.17 17.11 -0.33
C ARG A 191 9.72 17.55 -0.07
N GLY A 192 9.63 18.69 0.64
CA GLY A 192 8.44 19.46 0.95
C GLY A 192 7.67 19.92 -0.29
N ASP A 193 6.56 20.60 -0.02
CA ASP A 193 5.60 21.07 -1.02
C ASP A 193 6.21 22.01 -2.05
N PHE A 194 6.67 21.47 -3.18
CA PHE A 194 6.98 22.30 -4.35
C PHE A 194 5.69 22.60 -5.11
N HIS A 195 4.97 23.61 -4.63
CA HIS A 195 4.13 24.43 -5.50
C HIS A 195 5.02 25.51 -6.12
N GLY A 196 5.62 25.23 -7.28
CA GLY A 196 6.38 26.22 -8.06
C GLY A 196 7.91 26.11 -7.94
N ASP A 197 8.56 26.11 -9.10
CA ASP A 197 10.00 26.09 -9.41
C ASP A 197 10.92 25.09 -8.69
N GLU A 198 11.53 24.24 -9.51
CA GLU A 198 12.52 23.22 -9.16
C GLU A 198 13.79 23.83 -8.54
N MET A 199 13.79 24.14 -7.24
CA MET A 199 15.07 24.25 -6.52
C MET A 199 15.63 22.85 -6.30
N SER A 200 16.72 22.54 -6.99
CA SER A 200 17.50 21.32 -6.79
C SER A 200 17.81 21.12 -5.29
N PRO A 201 17.76 19.88 -4.76
CA PRO A 201 18.09 19.65 -3.35
C PRO A 201 19.50 20.16 -3.06
N THR A 202 19.69 20.78 -1.91
CA THR A 202 21.03 21.15 -1.42
C THR A 202 21.83 19.88 -1.13
N ASP A 203 23.16 19.96 -1.18
CA ASP A 203 24.02 18.80 -0.91
C ASP A 203 23.78 18.22 0.49
N LYS A 204 23.44 19.06 1.47
CA LYS A 204 23.09 18.64 2.84
C LYS A 204 21.79 17.84 2.91
N GLU A 205 20.82 18.15 2.07
CA GLU A 205 19.56 17.41 2.02
C GLU A 205 19.76 16.05 1.36
N LYS A 206 20.56 15.98 0.30
CA LYS A 206 20.94 14.70 -0.33
C LYS A 206 21.67 13.79 0.65
N GLU A 207 22.64 14.33 1.38
CA GLU A 207 23.38 13.60 2.41
C GLU A 207 22.42 13.04 3.48
N LYS A 208 21.41 13.82 3.89
CA LYS A 208 20.40 13.38 4.85
C LYS A 208 19.50 12.29 4.27
N ASP A 209 19.04 12.44 3.03
CA ASP A 209 18.20 11.44 2.37
C ASP A 209 18.98 10.13 2.15
N GLU A 210 20.25 10.19 1.75
CA GLU A 210 21.17 9.05 1.66
C GLU A 210 21.43 8.40 3.03
N SER A 211 21.49 9.20 4.09
CA SER A 211 21.65 8.69 5.46
C SER A 211 20.44 7.86 5.90
N VAL A 212 19.23 8.24 5.47
CA VAL A 212 17.97 7.59 5.85
C VAL A 212 17.62 6.44 4.92
N PHE A 213 17.54 6.70 3.62
CA PHE A 213 17.03 5.74 2.65
C PHE A 213 18.14 4.84 2.08
N GLY A 214 19.41 5.26 2.12
CA GLY A 214 20.53 4.43 1.71
C GLY A 214 20.31 3.74 0.36
N GLU A 215 20.35 2.41 0.37
CA GLU A 215 20.16 1.59 -0.84
C GLU A 215 18.75 1.70 -1.44
N ALA A 216 17.74 2.05 -0.64
CA ALA A 216 16.36 2.19 -1.10
C ALA A 216 16.20 3.28 -2.19
N LEU A 217 17.15 4.22 -2.30
CA LEU A 217 17.18 5.22 -3.37
C LEU A 217 17.18 4.59 -4.77
N ARG A 218 17.69 3.36 -4.93
CA ARG A 218 17.64 2.64 -6.22
C ARG A 218 16.22 2.42 -6.73
N TRP A 219 15.23 2.34 -5.84
CA TRP A 219 13.82 2.16 -6.22
C TRP A 219 13.24 3.38 -6.94
N VAL A 220 13.79 4.58 -6.71
CA VAL A 220 13.41 5.79 -7.46
C VAL A 220 13.73 5.60 -8.94
N ASP A 221 14.91 5.07 -9.25
CA ASP A 221 15.32 4.79 -10.64
C ASP A 221 14.50 3.65 -11.25
N ILE A 222 14.21 2.60 -10.49
CA ILE A 222 13.36 1.48 -10.95
C ILE A 222 11.96 2.00 -11.35
N VAL A 223 11.33 2.84 -10.53
CA VAL A 223 10.02 3.44 -10.84
C VAL A 223 10.11 4.35 -12.06
N LYS A 224 11.17 5.15 -12.17
CA LYS A 224 11.39 6.03 -13.33
C LYS A 224 11.54 5.23 -14.64
N LYS A 225 12.33 4.15 -14.62
CA LYS A 225 12.50 3.25 -15.77
C LYS A 225 11.18 2.58 -16.16
N ARG A 226 10.40 2.13 -15.17
CA ARG A 226 9.07 1.52 -15.37
C ARG A 226 8.14 2.48 -16.09
N ALA A 227 8.14 3.75 -15.71
CA ALA A 227 7.33 4.80 -16.35
C ALA A 227 7.76 5.11 -17.80
N GLY A 228 9.06 4.97 -18.09
CA GLY A 228 9.62 5.17 -19.43
C GLY A 228 9.47 3.99 -20.39
N ASN A 229 8.84 2.89 -19.97
CA ASN A 229 8.80 1.60 -20.67
C ASN A 229 10.21 1.01 -20.95
N GLU A 230 11.22 1.36 -20.15
CA GLU A 230 12.55 0.76 -20.26
C GLU A 230 12.55 -0.63 -19.60
N THR A 231 13.18 -1.62 -20.24
CA THR A 231 13.30 -2.96 -19.68
C THR A 231 14.16 -2.92 -18.42
N ILE A 232 13.56 -3.25 -17.26
CA ILE A 232 14.27 -3.32 -15.99
C ILE A 232 14.78 -4.75 -15.80
N THR A 233 16.11 -4.93 -15.84
CA THR A 233 16.76 -6.15 -15.37
C THR A 233 17.17 -5.96 -13.91
N PHE A 234 16.60 -6.76 -13.01
CA PHE A 234 17.02 -6.81 -11.61
C PHE A 234 18.34 -7.61 -11.52
N PRO A 235 19.38 -7.12 -10.85
CA PRO A 235 20.57 -7.91 -10.58
C PRO A 235 20.22 -9.10 -9.68
N ASP A 236 20.73 -10.28 -10.03
CA ASP A 236 20.42 -11.63 -9.49
C ASP A 236 20.78 -11.86 -8.00
N ALA A 237 20.96 -10.80 -7.22
CA ALA A 237 21.34 -10.87 -5.81
C ALA A 237 20.18 -10.46 -4.87
N ALA A 238 19.05 -11.16 -4.95
CA ALA A 238 18.00 -11.11 -3.92
C ALA A 238 17.09 -12.36 -3.86
N ARG A 239 17.46 -13.49 -4.47
CA ARG A 239 16.87 -14.79 -4.11
C ARG A 239 17.56 -15.33 -2.84
N ARG A 240 17.40 -14.64 -1.71
CA ARG A 240 17.46 -15.33 -0.42
C ARG A 240 16.07 -15.92 -0.20
N GLY A 241 15.99 -17.25 -0.25
CA GLY A 241 14.76 -18.02 -0.13
C GLY A 241 14.06 -17.80 1.20
N GLY A 242 13.20 -16.79 1.27
CA GLY A 242 11.97 -16.83 2.03
C GLY A 242 10.84 -17.12 1.06
N ASP A 243 9.95 -18.03 1.43
CA ASP A 243 8.86 -18.52 0.58
C ASP A 243 8.06 -17.38 -0.07
N TYR A 244 8.18 -17.34 -1.39
CA TYR A 244 7.66 -16.36 -2.32
C TYR A 244 6.17 -16.59 -2.67
N GLU A 245 5.38 -17.02 -1.68
CA GLU A 245 3.91 -17.21 -1.77
C GLU A 245 3.12 -16.13 -1.01
N LEU A 246 3.73 -14.96 -0.79
CA LEU A 246 3.05 -13.82 -0.19
C LEU A 246 2.65 -12.82 -1.27
N TYR A 247 1.33 -12.79 -1.53
CA TYR A 247 0.60 -11.85 -2.40
C TYR A 247 0.76 -12.07 -3.91
N LEU A 248 0.26 -13.19 -4.44
CA LEU A 248 -0.46 -13.34 -5.73
C LEU A 248 -0.64 -14.85 -6.05
N GLU A 249 -1.84 -15.38 -5.79
CA GLU A 249 -2.43 -16.69 -6.17
C GLU A 249 -1.63 -18.02 -6.05
N PRO A 250 -2.29 -19.12 -5.64
CA PRO A 250 -1.71 -20.46 -5.74
C PRO A 250 -1.60 -20.87 -7.21
N LYS A 251 -0.42 -21.34 -7.62
CA LYS A 251 -0.26 -22.03 -8.91
C LYS A 251 -1.14 -23.28 -8.91
N GLY A 252 -2.21 -23.26 -9.72
CA GLY A 252 -2.93 -24.46 -10.09
C GLY A 252 -1.98 -25.47 -10.71
N SER A 253 -1.65 -26.52 -9.96
CA SER A 253 -1.00 -27.70 -10.50
C SER A 253 -1.96 -28.35 -11.49
N GLY A 254 -1.62 -28.30 -12.77
CA GLY A 254 -2.26 -29.16 -13.77
C GLY A 254 -2.02 -30.61 -13.38
N SER A 255 -3.09 -31.32 -13.00
CA SER A 255 -3.15 -32.76 -13.22
C SER A 255 -4.00 -32.99 -14.46
N GLU A 256 -3.33 -33.31 -15.56
CA GLU A 256 -3.94 -34.10 -16.63
C GLU A 256 -4.39 -35.43 -16.02
N ALA A 257 -5.70 -35.58 -15.84
CA ALA A 257 -6.33 -36.88 -15.77
C ALA A 257 -7.29 -36.94 -16.96
N GLY A 258 -6.88 -37.69 -17.97
CA GLY A 258 -7.62 -37.89 -19.21
C GLY A 258 -9.02 -38.44 -18.94
N ILE A 259 -10.01 -37.75 -19.51
CA ILE A 259 -11.33 -38.33 -19.72
C ILE A 259 -11.27 -38.95 -21.11
N SER A 260 -11.05 -40.27 -21.15
CA SER A 260 -11.37 -41.07 -22.33
C SER A 260 -12.88 -41.13 -22.47
N GLU A 261 -13.37 -40.71 -23.64
CA GLU A 261 -14.67 -41.10 -24.15
C GLU A 261 -14.78 -42.63 -24.20
N VAL A 262 -15.87 -43.17 -23.64
CA VAL A 262 -16.47 -44.43 -24.11
C VAL A 262 -17.96 -44.20 -24.27
N PHE A 263 -18.37 -44.20 -25.52
CA PHE A 263 -19.72 -44.41 -26.01
C PHE A 263 -20.17 -45.86 -25.71
N GLU A 264 -21.42 -46.04 -25.27
CA GLU A 264 -22.39 -47.09 -25.66
C GLU A 264 -23.58 -47.03 -24.67
N ALA A 265 -24.78 -46.62 -25.09
CA ALA A 265 -25.80 -47.35 -25.87
C ALA A 265 -26.70 -48.26 -25.02
N GLY A 266 -27.99 -47.90 -24.98
CA GLY A 266 -29.11 -48.85 -24.97
C GLY A 266 -29.65 -49.28 -23.61
N GLY A 267 -30.99 -49.29 -23.51
CA GLY A 267 -31.67 -50.16 -22.55
C GLY A 267 -32.98 -49.61 -22.00
N GLU A 268 -34.04 -49.76 -22.78
CA GLU A 268 -35.42 -49.86 -22.29
C GLU A 268 -35.55 -50.92 -21.18
N HIS A 269 -36.33 -50.66 -20.12
CA HIS A 269 -37.59 -51.38 -19.86
C HIS A 269 -38.23 -50.99 -18.51
N SER A 270 -39.52 -50.68 -18.62
CA SER A 270 -40.64 -51.08 -17.77
C SER A 270 -40.36 -51.75 -16.42
N SER A 271 -40.92 -51.16 -15.35
CA SER A 271 -42.13 -51.68 -14.66
C SER A 271 -42.66 -50.66 -13.65
#